data_AF-A0A8I2K5Y5-F1
#
_entry.id   AF-A0A8I2K5Y5-F1
#
_cell.length_a   1.000
_cell.length_b   1.000
_cell.length_c   1.000
_cell.angle_alpha   90.00
_cell.angle_beta   90.00
_cell.angle_gamma   90.00
#
_symmetry.space_group_name_H-M   'P 1'
#
loop_
_entity.id
_entity.type
_entity.pdbx_description
1 polymer ?
#
loop_
_entity_poly.entity_id
_entity_poly.type
_entity_poly.pdbx_seq_one_letter_code
_entity_poly.pdbx_strand_id
1 'polypeptide(L)'
;ATGSSFINWGWVLTPQPNSIPTDGSTINVWVDSVNIGHPTYNIYRPDIATLFPDYNNSNGAVGYFYLDTTVYADGVHTIHWTATDSGGNTDGIGSRYFSIQNTGAENKQKARLQTINYNINRIAELPIDDSASIRIKRGFRENIEPIRISPDDKGISRIELKELERLEIKLANEEADITGYIVVGSKLLPLPIGSTIDATSAKFCWIPSPGFLGEYRFVFVEKDKNGNLKRKYVTINIVPKY
;
A
#
# COMPACT_ATOMS: atom_id res chain seq x y z
N ALA A 1 2.03 -20.21 -3.10
CA ALA A 1 1.22 -21.35 -2.61
C ALA A 1 -0.26 -20.94 -2.70
N THR A 2 -1.20 -21.88 -2.87
CA THR A 2 -2.64 -21.59 -3.00
C THR A 2 -3.46 -22.34 -1.94
N GLY A 3 -4.53 -21.71 -1.46
CA GLY A 3 -5.33 -22.20 -0.34
C GLY A 3 -6.08 -21.07 0.37
N SER A 4 -7.18 -21.41 1.02
CA SER A 4 -8.06 -20.46 1.73
C SER A 4 -7.56 -20.10 3.14
N SER A 5 -6.42 -20.63 3.58
CA SER A 5 -5.96 -20.50 4.96
C SER A 5 -4.45 -20.69 5.08
N PHE A 6 -3.67 -19.71 4.63
CA PHE A 6 -2.24 -19.63 4.94
C PHE A 6 -2.03 -18.87 6.23
N ILE A 7 -1.24 -19.43 7.14
CA ILE A 7 -0.91 -18.75 8.39
C ILE A 7 0.30 -17.85 8.15
N ASN A 8 0.10 -16.54 8.34
CA ASN A 8 1.19 -15.58 8.44
C ASN A 8 1.44 -15.28 9.92
N TRP A 9 2.67 -15.52 10.39
CA TRP A 9 3.08 -15.26 11.76
C TRP A 9 3.83 -13.93 11.85
N GLY A 10 3.64 -13.23 12.96
CA GLY A 10 4.35 -12.01 13.30
C GLY A 10 4.55 -11.90 14.81
N TRP A 11 5.43 -11.00 15.21
CA TRP A 11 5.54 -10.60 16.61
C TRP A 11 5.77 -9.10 16.68
N VAL A 12 5.25 -8.48 17.73
CA VAL A 12 5.40 -7.05 17.98
C VAL A 12 5.48 -6.80 19.47
N LEU A 13 6.24 -5.78 19.84
CA LEU A 13 6.42 -5.29 21.20
C LEU A 13 6.36 -3.76 21.16
N THR A 14 6.19 -3.12 22.31
CA THR A 14 6.31 -1.66 22.41
C THR A 14 7.17 -1.28 23.62
N PRO A 15 8.01 -0.23 23.53
CA PRO A 15 8.73 0.28 24.68
C PRO A 15 7.79 0.69 25.82
N GLN A 16 8.26 0.52 27.07
CA GLN A 16 7.56 1.06 28.23
C GLN A 16 7.48 2.60 28.16
N PRO A 17 6.43 3.24 28.73
CA PRO A 17 5.33 2.64 29.49
C PRO A 17 4.12 2.21 28.62
N ASN A 18 4.17 2.38 27.30
CA ASN A 18 3.04 2.10 26.42
C ASN A 18 2.79 0.60 26.31
N SER A 19 1.61 0.20 25.85
CA SER A 19 1.23 -1.20 25.63
C SER A 19 0.41 -1.36 24.36
N ILE A 20 0.49 -2.52 23.73
CA ILE A 20 -0.38 -2.90 22.61
C ILE A 20 -1.55 -3.71 23.19
N PRO A 21 -2.82 -3.34 22.92
CA PRO A 21 -3.97 -4.16 23.26
C PRO A 21 -3.79 -5.64 22.91
N THR A 22 -3.99 -6.51 23.90
CA THR A 22 -3.72 -7.96 23.78
C THR A 22 -4.71 -8.69 22.88
N ASP A 23 -5.83 -8.06 22.55
CA ASP A 23 -6.83 -8.60 21.61
C ASP A 23 -6.41 -8.42 20.13
N GLY A 24 -5.28 -7.75 19.86
CA GLY A 24 -4.77 -7.54 18.50
C GLY A 24 -5.49 -6.44 17.71
N SER A 25 -6.49 -5.77 18.30
CA SER A 25 -7.36 -4.77 17.63
C SER A 25 -6.64 -3.57 17.04
N THR A 26 -5.42 -3.29 17.50
CA THR A 26 -4.58 -2.18 17.04
C THR A 26 -3.44 -2.63 16.14
N ILE A 27 -3.38 -3.93 15.80
CA ILE A 27 -2.47 -4.51 14.83
C ILE A 27 -3.22 -4.69 13.52
N ASN A 28 -2.74 -4.14 12.42
CA ASN A 28 -3.39 -4.23 11.11
C ASN A 28 -2.53 -5.05 10.16
N VAL A 29 -3.18 -5.93 9.39
CA VAL A 29 -2.56 -6.70 8.31
C VAL A 29 -2.94 -6.05 6.98
N TRP A 30 -1.94 -5.81 6.15
CA TRP A 30 -2.08 -5.17 4.85
C TRP A 30 -1.59 -6.12 3.77
N VAL A 31 -2.40 -6.34 2.73
CA VAL A 31 -1.95 -6.98 1.49
C VAL A 31 -2.09 -6.00 0.35
N ASP A 32 -0.98 -5.76 -0.35
CA ASP A 32 -0.88 -4.75 -1.42
C ASP A 32 -1.48 -3.39 -1.03
N SER A 33 -1.15 -2.93 0.17
CA SER A 33 -1.64 -1.66 0.76
C SER A 33 -3.13 -1.60 1.12
N VAL A 34 -3.87 -2.70 1.02
CA VAL A 34 -5.25 -2.83 1.47
C VAL A 34 -5.27 -3.46 2.86
N ASN A 35 -5.95 -2.83 3.83
CA ASN A 35 -6.15 -3.40 5.16
C ASN A 35 -7.12 -4.58 5.05
N ILE A 36 -6.70 -5.76 5.53
CA ILE A 36 -7.49 -6.99 5.48
C ILE A 36 -7.90 -7.49 6.86
N GLY A 37 -7.63 -6.70 7.91
CA GLY A 37 -8.10 -6.94 9.28
C GLY A 37 -6.98 -7.06 10.30
N HIS A 38 -7.32 -7.71 11.41
CA HIS A 38 -6.47 -7.81 12.60
C HIS A 38 -6.03 -9.26 12.84
N PRO A 39 -4.79 -9.50 13.27
CA PRO A 39 -4.33 -10.83 13.65
C PRO A 39 -4.86 -11.22 15.03
N THR A 40 -4.89 -12.52 15.30
CA THR A 40 -4.89 -13.01 16.68
C THR A 40 -3.56 -12.65 17.32
N TYR A 41 -3.56 -12.16 18.55
CA TYR A 41 -2.36 -11.69 19.25
C TYR A 41 -2.29 -12.21 20.69
N ASN A 42 -1.23 -11.83 21.41
CA ASN A 42 -0.98 -12.20 22.81
C ASN A 42 -0.59 -13.66 23.05
N ILE A 43 0.22 -14.23 22.14
CA ILE A 43 0.74 -15.59 22.26
C ILE A 43 2.13 -15.56 22.89
N TYR A 44 2.32 -16.30 23.98
CA TYR A 44 3.59 -16.37 24.69
C TYR A 44 4.65 -17.11 23.88
N ARG A 45 5.85 -16.52 23.80
CA ARG A 45 7.06 -17.18 23.31
C ARG A 45 8.23 -16.90 24.25
N PRO A 46 8.78 -17.93 24.93
CA PRO A 46 9.76 -17.74 26.00
C PRO A 46 11.07 -17.13 25.49
N ASP A 47 11.48 -17.44 24.26
CA ASP A 47 12.66 -16.86 23.63
C ASP A 47 12.52 -15.35 23.41
N ILE A 48 11.36 -14.87 22.96
CA ILE A 48 11.11 -13.42 22.80
C ILE A 48 11.04 -12.74 24.16
N ALA A 49 10.33 -13.34 25.12
CA ALA A 49 10.23 -12.79 26.48
C ALA A 49 11.60 -12.65 27.15
N THR A 50 12.51 -13.60 26.90
CA THR A 50 13.89 -13.60 27.43
C THR A 50 14.76 -12.56 26.72
N LEU A 51 14.61 -12.37 25.42
CA LEU A 51 15.41 -11.41 24.63
C LEU A 51 15.01 -9.96 24.87
N PHE A 52 13.74 -9.70 25.17
CA PHE A 52 13.19 -8.34 25.31
C PHE A 52 12.48 -8.14 26.67
N PRO A 53 13.14 -8.38 27.82
CA PRO A 53 12.48 -8.36 29.12
C PRO A 53 11.95 -6.97 29.51
N ASP A 54 12.55 -5.90 28.97
CA ASP A 54 12.21 -4.52 29.32
C ASP A 54 11.14 -3.89 28.40
N TYR A 55 10.57 -4.67 27.48
CA TYR A 55 9.49 -4.21 26.61
C TYR A 55 8.12 -4.64 27.17
N ASN A 56 7.10 -3.80 26.96
CA ASN A 56 5.74 -4.23 27.18
C ASN A 56 5.31 -5.20 26.07
N ASN A 57 4.37 -6.09 26.42
CA ASN A 57 3.90 -7.22 25.61
C ASN A 57 4.89 -8.39 25.44
N SER A 58 6.05 -8.39 26.10
CA SER A 58 7.04 -9.48 25.96
C SER A 58 6.51 -10.87 26.32
N ASN A 59 5.56 -10.96 27.24
CA ASN A 59 4.88 -12.22 27.60
C ASN A 59 3.73 -12.62 26.66
N GLY A 60 3.54 -11.90 25.55
CA GLY A 60 2.47 -12.13 24.58
C GLY A 60 2.81 -11.57 23.20
N ALA A 61 4.09 -11.63 22.83
CA ALA A 61 4.59 -10.90 21.67
C ALA A 61 4.09 -11.43 20.33
N VAL A 62 3.59 -12.66 20.26
CA VAL A 62 3.31 -13.34 19.00
C VAL A 62 1.86 -13.22 18.59
N GLY A 63 1.64 -13.10 17.29
CA GLY A 63 0.34 -13.20 16.65
C GLY A 63 0.39 -13.97 15.34
N TYR A 64 -0.80 -14.32 14.84
CA TYR A 64 -0.97 -14.94 13.54
C TYR A 64 -2.21 -14.41 12.82
N PHE A 65 -2.18 -14.49 11.49
CA PHE A 65 -3.30 -14.14 10.62
C PHE A 65 -3.52 -15.24 9.59
N TYR A 66 -4.79 -15.59 9.34
CA TYR A 66 -5.18 -16.51 8.27
C TYR A 66 -5.43 -15.72 6.99
N LEU A 67 -4.57 -15.93 5.99
CA LEU A 67 -4.68 -15.34 4.67
C LEU A 67 -5.34 -16.30 3.70
N ASP A 68 -6.48 -15.91 3.15
CA ASP A 68 -7.08 -16.55 1.97
C ASP A 68 -6.41 -16.00 0.71
N THR A 69 -5.61 -16.81 0.02
CA THR A 69 -4.93 -16.36 -1.21
C THR A 69 -5.78 -16.55 -2.47
N THR A 70 -6.94 -17.19 -2.37
CA THR A 70 -7.80 -17.51 -3.53
C THR A 70 -8.53 -16.27 -4.06
N VAL A 71 -8.64 -15.22 -3.26
CA VAL A 71 -9.25 -13.94 -3.63
C VAL A 71 -8.29 -12.98 -4.36
N TYR A 72 -7.02 -13.36 -4.49
CA TYR A 72 -5.99 -12.56 -5.15
C TYR A 72 -5.66 -13.11 -6.54
N ALA A 73 -5.18 -12.22 -7.41
CA ALA A 73 -4.62 -12.60 -8.70
C ALA A 73 -3.37 -13.48 -8.53
N ASP A 74 -3.00 -14.21 -9.59
CA ASP A 74 -1.69 -14.85 -9.63
C ASP A 74 -0.59 -13.80 -9.84
N GLY A 75 0.52 -13.93 -9.12
CA GLY A 75 1.62 -12.98 -9.19
C GLY A 75 2.36 -12.79 -7.87
N VAL A 76 3.20 -11.76 -7.83
CA VAL A 76 3.93 -11.35 -6.62
C VAL A 76 3.10 -10.31 -5.87
N HIS A 77 2.91 -10.57 -4.58
CA HIS A 77 2.17 -9.74 -3.65
C HIS A 77 3.06 -9.33 -2.48
N THR A 78 2.60 -8.34 -1.72
CA THR A 78 3.22 -7.94 -0.46
C THR A 78 2.26 -8.12 0.69
N ILE A 79 2.79 -8.55 1.83
CA ILE A 79 2.11 -8.49 3.12
C ILE A 79 2.91 -7.61 4.08
N HIS A 80 2.23 -6.77 4.84
CA HIS A 80 2.80 -5.87 5.83
C HIS A 80 1.94 -5.86 7.09
N TRP A 81 2.54 -5.75 8.27
CA TRP A 81 1.80 -5.56 9.51
C TRP A 81 2.17 -4.21 10.13
N THR A 82 1.19 -3.51 10.68
CA THR A 82 1.42 -2.34 11.54
C THR A 82 0.85 -2.56 12.92
N ALA A 83 1.39 -1.89 13.93
CA ALA A 83 0.80 -1.83 15.26
C ALA A 83 0.70 -0.39 15.74
N THR A 84 -0.34 -0.11 16.53
CA THR A 84 -0.49 1.13 17.27
C THR A 84 -0.48 0.84 18.77
N ASP A 85 0.38 1.52 19.52
CA ASP A 85 0.43 1.38 20.99
C ASP A 85 -0.61 2.28 21.70
N SER A 86 -0.74 2.13 23.01
CA SER A 86 -1.63 2.92 23.86
C SER A 86 -1.27 4.41 23.95
N GLY A 87 -0.05 4.80 23.54
CA GLY A 87 0.36 6.18 23.35
C GLY A 87 -0.04 6.76 21.99
N GLY A 88 -0.64 5.95 21.11
CA GLY A 88 -1.02 6.32 19.75
C GLY A 88 0.14 6.29 18.75
N ASN A 89 1.31 5.79 19.12
CA ASN A 89 2.43 5.62 18.19
C ASN A 89 2.14 4.46 17.24
N THR A 90 2.35 4.66 15.95
CA THR A 90 2.11 3.64 14.93
C THR A 90 3.36 3.40 14.11
N ASP A 91 3.75 2.14 13.92
CA ASP A 91 4.86 1.77 13.03
C ASP A 91 4.59 0.47 12.28
N GLY A 92 5.34 0.26 11.21
CA GLY A 92 5.40 -0.99 10.46
C GLY A 92 6.32 -2.02 11.15
N ILE A 93 5.78 -3.21 11.38
CA ILE A 93 6.49 -4.32 12.03
C ILE A 93 7.39 -5.07 11.02
N GLY A 94 7.03 -4.98 9.73
CA GLY A 94 7.83 -5.51 8.62
C GLY A 94 6.96 -5.83 7.40
N SER A 95 7.63 -6.07 6.27
CA SER A 95 6.99 -6.55 5.04
C SER A 95 7.63 -7.81 4.49
N ARG A 96 6.88 -8.60 3.73
CA ARG A 96 7.37 -9.74 2.97
C ARG A 96 6.74 -9.76 1.59
N TYR A 97 7.51 -10.25 0.62
CA TYR A 97 7.00 -10.62 -0.69
C TYR A 97 6.61 -12.09 -0.68
N PHE A 98 5.53 -12.42 -1.37
CA PHE A 98 5.12 -13.80 -1.59
C PHE A 98 4.46 -13.93 -2.96
N SER A 99 4.50 -15.14 -3.51
CA SER A 99 3.89 -15.43 -4.81
C SER A 99 2.66 -16.31 -4.67
N ILE A 100 1.59 -15.90 -5.34
CA ILE A 100 0.33 -16.63 -5.44
C ILE A 100 0.27 -17.30 -6.82
N GLN A 101 -0.19 -18.55 -6.82
CA GLN A 101 -0.44 -19.33 -8.02
C GLN A 101 -1.64 -20.24 -7.76
N ASN A 102 -2.82 -19.80 -8.15
CA ASN A 102 -4.10 -20.48 -7.96
C ASN A 102 -4.29 -21.51 -9.09
N THR A 103 -3.65 -22.67 -8.96
CA THR A 103 -3.80 -23.79 -9.92
C THR A 103 -5.20 -24.39 -9.80
N GLY A 104 -6.10 -24.10 -10.75
CA GLY A 104 -7.44 -24.68 -10.80
C GLY A 104 -8.59 -23.69 -11.00
N ALA A 105 -8.32 -22.37 -10.98
CA ALA A 105 -9.23 -21.42 -11.57
C ALA A 105 -9.05 -21.46 -13.10
N GLU A 106 -9.94 -22.15 -13.81
CA GLU A 106 -10.09 -21.94 -15.26
C GLU A 106 -10.13 -20.44 -15.54
N ASN A 107 -9.09 -19.89 -16.15
CA ASN A 107 -9.07 -18.68 -16.97
C ASN A 107 -10.10 -17.57 -16.63
N LYS A 108 -10.32 -17.23 -15.36
CA LYS A 108 -11.11 -16.02 -14.98
C LYS A 108 -10.23 -14.78 -14.79
N GLN A 109 -8.93 -14.90 -15.08
CA GLN A 109 -8.01 -13.76 -15.21
C GLN A 109 -7.05 -13.90 -16.41
N LYS A 110 -7.54 -14.34 -17.58
CA LYS A 110 -6.91 -13.90 -18.85
C LYS A 110 -7.24 -12.43 -19.19
N ALA A 111 -7.60 -11.63 -18.18
CA ALA A 111 -8.06 -10.25 -18.30
C ALA A 111 -7.60 -9.37 -17.11
N ARG A 112 -6.30 -9.30 -16.83
CA ARG A 112 -5.68 -8.08 -16.24
C ARG A 112 -4.16 -7.99 -16.33
N LEU A 113 -3.50 -8.99 -16.91
CA LEU A 113 -2.22 -8.80 -17.62
C LEU A 113 -2.47 -8.63 -19.12
N GLN A 114 -3.57 -7.98 -19.50
CA GLN A 114 -3.43 -7.09 -20.63
C GLN A 114 -2.56 -5.96 -20.10
N THR A 115 -1.26 -6.04 -20.40
CA THR A 115 -0.59 -4.86 -20.91
C THR A 115 -1.50 -4.31 -21.99
N ILE A 116 -2.50 -3.50 -21.61
CA ILE A 116 -3.06 -2.57 -22.56
C ILE A 116 -1.81 -1.79 -22.90
N ASN A 117 -1.28 -2.04 -24.09
CA ASN A 117 -0.33 -1.16 -24.74
C ASN A 117 -1.07 0.16 -24.91
N TYR A 118 -1.30 0.88 -23.80
CA TYR A 118 -1.44 2.31 -23.84
C TYR A 118 -0.09 2.77 -24.34
N ASN A 119 -0.07 2.94 -25.65
CA ASN A 119 1.06 3.48 -26.36
C ASN A 119 1.40 4.77 -25.62
N ILE A 120 2.62 4.89 -25.09
CA ILE A 120 3.02 6.03 -24.24
C ILE A 120 2.70 7.36 -24.93
N ASN A 121 2.76 7.37 -26.27
CA ASN A 121 2.38 8.48 -27.12
C ASN A 121 0.90 8.88 -26.96
N ARG A 122 -0.03 7.90 -26.91
CA ARG A 122 -1.46 8.17 -26.69
C ARG A 122 -1.73 8.73 -25.31
N ILE A 123 -1.07 8.21 -24.27
CA ILE A 123 -1.19 8.80 -22.92
C ILE A 123 -0.58 10.20 -22.90
N ALA A 124 0.54 10.42 -23.60
CA ALA A 124 1.22 11.71 -23.75
C ALA A 124 0.46 12.75 -24.60
N GLU A 125 -0.57 12.34 -25.34
CA GLU A 125 -1.50 13.23 -26.05
C GLU A 125 -2.72 13.65 -25.21
N LEU A 126 -3.04 12.94 -24.13
CA LEU A 126 -4.17 13.29 -23.26
C LEU A 126 -3.97 14.69 -22.62
N PRO A 127 -5.04 15.46 -22.43
CA PRO A 127 -4.94 16.72 -21.69
C PRO A 127 -4.40 16.47 -20.27
N ILE A 128 -3.45 17.30 -19.85
CA ILE A 128 -2.97 17.32 -18.47
C ILE A 128 -4.06 17.97 -17.61
N ASP A 129 -4.40 17.33 -16.50
CA ASP A 129 -5.24 17.97 -15.48
C ASP A 129 -4.36 18.67 -14.44
N ASP A 130 -3.82 19.82 -14.85
CA ASP A 130 -2.93 20.68 -14.06
C ASP A 130 -3.69 21.61 -13.09
N SER A 131 -5.01 21.66 -13.18
CA SER A 131 -5.86 22.48 -12.31
C SER A 131 -6.32 21.73 -11.05
N ALA A 132 -6.39 20.39 -11.10
CA ALA A 132 -6.95 19.60 -10.02
C ALA A 132 -5.85 19.03 -9.11
N SER A 133 -5.71 19.67 -7.95
CA SER A 133 -4.91 19.18 -6.84
C SER A 133 -5.28 17.75 -6.45
N ILE A 134 -4.28 16.93 -6.13
CA ILE A 134 -4.49 15.64 -5.47
C ILE A 134 -4.61 15.85 -3.96
N ARG A 135 -5.25 14.90 -3.27
CA ARG A 135 -5.24 14.84 -1.80
C ARG A 135 -4.46 13.62 -1.35
N ILE A 136 -3.59 13.78 -0.36
CA ILE A 136 -2.76 12.70 0.15
C ILE A 136 -2.95 12.49 1.64
N LYS A 137 -2.83 11.23 2.07
CA LYS A 137 -2.60 10.86 3.46
C LYS A 137 -1.30 10.08 3.55
N ARG A 138 -0.53 10.33 4.60
CA ARG A 138 0.69 9.61 4.90
C ARG A 138 0.57 8.87 6.22
N GLY A 139 1.32 7.77 6.33
CA GLY A 139 1.28 6.88 7.48
C GLY A 139 -0.03 6.10 7.57
N PHE A 140 -0.24 5.51 8.74
CA PHE A 140 -1.28 4.50 8.95
C PHE A 140 -2.47 4.99 9.76
N ARG A 141 -2.45 6.26 10.19
CA ARG A 141 -3.56 6.86 10.93
C ARG A 141 -4.65 7.30 9.95
N GLU A 142 -5.83 6.71 10.08
CA GLU A 142 -6.94 6.98 9.14
C GLU A 142 -7.62 8.33 9.37
N ASN A 143 -7.68 8.79 10.63
CA ASN A 143 -8.38 10.00 11.07
C ASN A 143 -7.59 11.30 10.88
N ILE A 144 -6.64 11.31 9.94
CA ILE A 144 -5.90 12.52 9.56
C ILE A 144 -6.57 13.17 8.36
N GLU A 145 -6.74 14.50 8.43
CA GLU A 145 -7.21 15.30 7.30
C GLU A 145 -6.23 15.22 6.13
N PRO A 146 -6.69 14.91 4.90
CA PRO A 146 -5.82 14.84 3.75
C PRO A 146 -5.13 16.18 3.45
N ILE A 147 -3.85 16.11 3.06
CA ILE A 147 -3.09 17.26 2.60
C ILE A 147 -3.35 17.44 1.11
N ARG A 148 -3.68 18.68 0.69
CA ARG A 148 -3.83 19.02 -0.73
C ARG A 148 -2.45 19.31 -1.34
N ILE A 149 -2.14 18.68 -2.46
CA ILE A 149 -0.93 18.94 -3.25
C ILE A 149 -1.38 19.46 -4.63
N SER A 150 -0.98 20.69 -4.93
CA SER A 150 -1.14 21.26 -6.27
C SER A 150 0.03 20.87 -7.16
N PRO A 151 -0.18 20.66 -8.47
CA PRO A 151 0.91 20.42 -9.40
C PRO A 151 1.80 21.65 -9.59
N ASP A 152 3.05 21.42 -10.02
CA ASP A 152 4.00 22.47 -10.42
C ASP A 152 3.65 23.09 -11.79
N ASP A 153 4.49 24.03 -12.26
CA ASP A 153 4.37 24.70 -13.56
C ASP A 153 4.41 23.74 -14.76
N LYS A 154 4.83 22.49 -14.54
CA LYS A 154 4.87 21.40 -15.53
C LYS A 154 3.71 20.42 -15.37
N GLY A 155 2.76 20.69 -14.46
CA GLY A 155 1.62 19.81 -14.20
C GLY A 155 1.96 18.58 -13.35
N ILE A 156 3.09 18.58 -12.62
CA ILE A 156 3.54 17.43 -11.82
C ILE A 156 3.26 17.69 -10.34
N SER A 157 2.48 16.80 -9.70
CA SER A 157 2.33 16.78 -8.25
C SER A 157 3.52 16.05 -7.61
N ARG A 158 4.23 16.71 -6.70
CA ARG A 158 5.44 16.17 -6.05
C ARG A 158 5.19 15.83 -4.60
N ILE A 159 5.63 14.64 -4.19
CA ILE A 159 5.42 14.08 -2.87
C ILE A 159 6.76 13.57 -2.35
N GLU A 160 7.16 14.00 -1.17
CA GLU A 160 8.17 13.29 -0.39
C GLU A 160 7.49 12.27 0.53
N LEU A 161 8.08 11.08 0.65
CA LEU A 161 7.60 9.97 1.47
C LEU A 161 8.79 9.38 2.23
N LYS A 162 8.64 9.03 3.51
CA LYS A 162 9.68 8.31 4.23
C LYS A 162 9.63 6.81 3.92
N GLU A 163 10.77 6.14 3.96
CA GLU A 163 10.83 4.69 3.85
C GLU A 163 9.87 4.02 4.85
N LEU A 164 9.14 3.00 4.41
CA LEU A 164 8.10 2.26 5.17
C LEU A 164 6.84 3.05 5.51
N GLU A 165 6.74 4.32 5.12
CA GLU A 165 5.54 5.12 5.31
C GLU A 165 4.49 4.72 4.26
N ARG A 166 3.24 4.51 4.71
CA ARG A 166 2.10 4.34 3.79
C ARG A 166 1.76 5.67 3.12
N LEU A 167 1.48 5.61 1.82
CA LEU A 167 0.93 6.72 1.06
C LEU A 167 -0.44 6.34 0.51
N GLU A 168 -1.41 7.23 0.66
CA GLU A 168 -2.68 7.20 -0.04
C GLU A 168 -2.84 8.49 -0.82
N ILE A 169 -3.22 8.37 -2.09
CA ILE A 169 -3.48 9.49 -3.00
C ILE A 169 -4.91 9.35 -3.51
N LYS A 170 -5.77 10.31 -3.20
CA LYS A 170 -7.06 10.51 -3.85
C LYS A 170 -6.82 11.37 -5.08
N LEU A 171 -7.01 10.76 -6.25
CA LEU A 171 -6.63 11.32 -7.55
C LEU A 171 -7.72 12.19 -8.17
N ALA A 172 -8.99 11.90 -7.85
CA ALA A 172 -10.16 12.63 -8.33
C ALA A 172 -11.04 13.11 -7.17
N ASN A 173 -11.72 14.25 -7.36
CA ASN A 173 -12.70 14.77 -6.38
C ASN A 173 -14.01 13.97 -6.40
N GLU A 174 -14.36 13.44 -7.56
CA GLU A 174 -15.55 12.62 -7.78
C GLU A 174 -15.16 11.15 -8.01
N GLU A 175 -16.15 10.28 -8.08
CA GLU A 175 -15.96 8.92 -8.59
C GLU A 175 -15.59 8.98 -10.08
N ALA A 176 -14.45 8.40 -10.40
CA ALA A 176 -13.90 8.34 -11.75
C ALA A 176 -13.17 7.01 -11.91
N ASP A 177 -13.22 6.45 -13.12
CA ASP A 177 -12.41 5.27 -13.43
C ASP A 177 -10.95 5.70 -13.61
N ILE A 178 -10.04 5.02 -12.91
CA ILE A 178 -8.64 5.39 -12.85
C ILE A 178 -7.75 4.21 -13.20
N THR A 179 -6.80 4.47 -14.08
CA THR A 179 -5.67 3.58 -14.35
C THR A 179 -4.36 4.29 -14.03
N GLY A 180 -3.34 3.55 -13.58
CA GLY A 180 -2.04 4.12 -13.25
C GLY A 180 -0.89 3.26 -13.77
N TYR A 181 0.24 3.92 -14.00
CA TYR A 181 1.47 3.30 -14.48
C TYR A 181 2.68 3.98 -13.84
N ILE A 182 3.77 3.22 -13.68
CA ILE A 182 5.09 3.81 -13.39
C ILE A 182 5.80 4.13 -14.72
N VAL A 183 6.48 5.27 -14.76
CA VAL A 183 7.20 5.79 -15.92
C VAL A 183 8.69 5.50 -15.77
N VAL A 184 9.23 4.64 -16.64
CA VAL A 184 10.66 4.28 -16.65
C VAL A 184 11.24 4.56 -18.04
N GLY A 185 12.04 5.63 -18.14
CA GLY A 185 12.50 6.14 -19.42
C GLY A 185 11.32 6.54 -20.31
N SER A 186 11.20 5.91 -21.49
CA SER A 186 10.09 6.07 -22.43
C SER A 186 9.05 4.94 -22.35
N LYS A 187 9.04 4.15 -21.27
CA LYS A 187 8.11 3.03 -21.08
C LYS A 187 7.16 3.30 -19.93
N LEU A 188 5.94 2.78 -20.09
CA LEU A 188 4.98 2.62 -19.02
C LEU A 188 5.00 1.17 -18.57
N LEU A 189 5.22 0.95 -17.28
CA LEU A 189 5.18 -0.37 -16.66
C LEU A 189 3.99 -0.44 -15.70
N PRO A 190 3.55 -1.66 -15.34
CA PRO A 190 2.59 -1.84 -14.26
C PRO A 190 3.04 -1.12 -12.98
N LEU A 191 2.07 -0.73 -12.16
CA LEU A 191 2.34 -0.12 -10.86
C LEU A 191 3.25 -1.02 -10.00
N PRO A 192 4.09 -0.41 -9.15
CA PRO A 192 5.05 -1.15 -8.35
C PRO A 192 4.37 -2.14 -7.42
N ILE A 193 5.05 -3.24 -7.14
CA ILE A 193 4.56 -4.27 -6.23
C ILE A 193 4.23 -3.63 -4.87
N GLY A 194 3.12 -4.07 -4.30
CA GLY A 194 2.59 -3.57 -3.04
C GLY A 194 1.81 -2.28 -3.14
N SER A 195 1.59 -1.75 -4.33
CA SER A 195 0.62 -0.68 -4.57
C SER A 195 -0.70 -1.21 -5.12
N THR A 196 -1.77 -0.48 -4.87
CA THR A 196 -3.12 -0.81 -5.35
C THR A 196 -3.85 0.44 -5.83
N ILE A 197 -4.66 0.29 -6.88
CA ILE A 197 -5.69 1.27 -7.25
C ILE A 197 -7.05 0.72 -6.84
N ASP A 198 -7.79 1.52 -6.08
CA ASP A 198 -9.21 1.38 -5.90
C ASP A 198 -9.93 2.36 -6.85
N ALA A 199 -10.49 1.81 -7.93
CA ALA A 199 -11.21 2.59 -8.93
C ALA A 199 -12.55 3.13 -8.40
N THR A 200 -13.18 2.46 -7.42
CA THR A 200 -14.45 2.93 -6.85
C THR A 200 -14.27 4.23 -6.06
N SER A 201 -13.19 4.28 -5.29
CA SER A 201 -12.86 5.48 -4.51
C SER A 201 -11.82 6.37 -5.18
N ALA A 202 -11.41 6.11 -6.43
CA ALA A 202 -10.41 6.88 -7.16
C ALA A 202 -9.11 7.09 -6.35
N LYS A 203 -8.65 6.05 -5.64
CA LYS A 203 -7.49 6.07 -4.76
C LYS A 203 -6.35 5.21 -5.29
N PHE A 204 -5.14 5.71 -5.15
CA PHE A 204 -3.91 4.94 -5.23
C PHE A 204 -3.30 4.82 -3.84
N CYS A 205 -2.96 3.60 -3.42
CA CYS A 205 -2.32 3.32 -2.14
C CYS A 205 -1.00 2.61 -2.36
N TRP A 206 0.02 2.95 -1.58
CA TRP A 206 1.31 2.28 -1.63
C TRP A 206 2.01 2.26 -0.27
N ILE A 207 2.49 1.09 0.14
CA ILE A 207 3.43 0.87 1.25
C ILE A 207 4.72 0.35 0.61
N PRO A 208 5.69 1.23 0.31
CA PRO A 208 6.99 0.81 -0.21
C PRO A 208 7.67 -0.10 0.82
N SER A 209 8.21 -1.23 0.36
CA SER A 209 9.02 -2.11 1.21
C SER A 209 10.43 -1.53 1.39
N PRO A 210 11.22 -2.05 2.36
CA PRO A 210 12.61 -1.61 2.54
C PRO A 210 13.42 -1.63 1.24
N GLY A 211 14.29 -0.63 1.06
CA GLY A 211 15.16 -0.50 -0.11
C GLY A 211 14.54 0.21 -1.32
N PHE A 212 13.26 0.60 -1.25
CA PHE A 212 12.65 1.48 -2.24
C PHE A 212 13.03 2.92 -1.91
N LEU A 213 14.14 3.41 -2.46
CA LEU A 213 14.65 4.77 -2.25
C LEU A 213 14.76 5.53 -3.58
N GLY A 214 14.64 6.85 -3.50
CA GLY A 214 14.78 7.77 -4.63
C GLY A 214 13.47 8.09 -5.33
N GLU A 215 13.58 8.57 -6.56
CA GLU A 215 12.46 9.15 -7.30
C GLU A 215 11.70 8.11 -8.13
N TYR A 216 10.39 8.05 -7.92
CA TYR A 216 9.45 7.23 -8.67
C TYR A 216 8.44 8.13 -9.38
N ARG A 217 8.35 8.00 -10.70
CA ARG A 217 7.46 8.82 -11.53
C ARG A 217 6.25 8.00 -11.97
N PHE A 218 5.06 8.54 -11.79
CA PHE A 218 3.80 7.92 -12.10
C PHE A 218 3.00 8.77 -13.08
N VAL A 219 2.21 8.09 -13.90
CA VAL A 219 1.13 8.72 -14.67
C VAL A 219 -0.17 8.00 -14.34
N PHE A 220 -1.18 8.78 -13.98
CA PHE A 220 -2.54 8.31 -13.77
C PHE A 220 -3.42 8.86 -14.88
N VAL A 221 -4.31 8.02 -15.40
CA VAL A 221 -5.31 8.38 -16.39
C VAL A 221 -6.66 8.28 -15.71
N GLU A 222 -7.39 9.39 -15.71
CA GLU A 222 -8.73 9.52 -15.16
C GLU A 222 -9.73 9.59 -16.30
N LYS A 223 -10.80 8.79 -16.21
CA LYS A 223 -11.96 8.86 -17.10
C LYS A 223 -13.14 9.44 -16.33
N ASP A 224 -13.58 10.61 -16.75
CA ASP A 224 -14.75 11.26 -16.16
C ASP A 224 -16.05 10.54 -16.56
N LYS A 225 -17.17 10.93 -15.94
CA LYS A 225 -18.50 10.35 -16.20
C LYS A 225 -18.98 10.52 -17.65
N ASN A 226 -18.44 11.49 -18.38
CA ASN A 226 -18.75 11.74 -19.79
C ASN A 226 -17.82 10.94 -20.73
N GLY A 227 -16.86 10.20 -20.17
CA GLY A 227 -15.89 9.40 -20.90
C GLY A 227 -14.66 10.17 -21.38
N ASN A 228 -14.49 11.44 -21.00
CA ASN A 228 -13.29 12.19 -21.32
C ASN A 228 -12.11 11.67 -20.50
N LEU A 229 -10.96 11.58 -21.15
CA LEU A 229 -9.72 11.14 -20.53
C LEU A 229 -8.83 12.33 -20.22
N LYS A 230 -8.31 12.38 -19.00
CA LYS A 230 -7.25 13.31 -18.59
C LYS A 230 -6.11 12.55 -17.94
N ARG A 231 -4.92 13.12 -17.94
CA ARG A 231 -3.76 12.55 -17.24
C ARG A 231 -3.25 13.44 -16.12
N LYS A 232 -2.70 12.81 -15.09
CA LYS A 232 -2.02 13.44 -13.95
C LYS A 232 -0.64 12.83 -13.77
N TYR A 233 0.38 13.67 -13.63
CA TYR A 233 1.71 13.21 -13.26
C TYR A 233 1.93 13.35 -11.77
N VAL A 234 2.45 12.30 -11.15
CA VAL A 234 2.82 12.29 -9.74
C VAL A 234 4.25 11.81 -9.63
N THR A 235 5.07 12.54 -8.89
CA THR A 235 6.44 12.12 -8.55
C THR A 235 6.52 11.89 -7.04
N ILE A 236 6.95 10.70 -6.64
CA ILE A 236 7.16 10.33 -5.25
C ILE A 236 8.67 10.16 -5.05
N ASN A 237 9.26 10.98 -4.20
CA ASN A 237 10.63 10.81 -3.75
C ASN A 237 10.62 10.10 -2.39
N ILE A 238 11.16 8.88 -2.34
CA ILE A 238 11.26 8.12 -1.10
C ILE A 238 12.63 8.35 -0.47
N VAL A 239 12.61 8.91 0.75
CA VAL A 239 13.81 9.23 1.51
C VAL A 239 14.01 8.23 2.65
N PRO A 240 15.25 8.00 3.10
CA PRO A 240 15.52 7.19 4.29
C PRO A 240 14.70 7.65 5.49
N LYS A 241 14.26 6.71 6.32
CA LYS A 241 13.54 7.01 7.57
C LYS A 241 14.46 7.65 8.63
N TYR A 242 15.77 7.40 8.54
CA TYR A 242 16.80 7.80 9.51
C TYR A 242 17.99 8.49 8.84
#